data_AF-A0A397HPG2-F1
#
_entry.id   AF-A0A397HPG2-F1
#
_cell.length_a   1.000
_cell.length_b   1.000
_cell.length_c   1.000
_cell.angle_alpha   90.00
_cell.angle_beta   90.00
_cell.angle_gamma   90.00
#
_symmetry.space_group_name_H-M   'P 1'
#
loop_
_entity.id
_entity.type
_entity.pdbx_description
1 polymer ?
#
loop_
_entity_poly.entity_id
_entity_poly.type
_entity_poly.pdbx_seq_one_letter_code
_entity_poly.pdbx_strand_id
1 'polypeptide(L)'
;MNHTNPDPDPLELNPIKQIKPDPIYIAENFITAAKSISSLFPVLAPVGVVLEIVNEILKIYKQAQCNKEIAKAMAIRVLSVEPAIKFLELQRPEYQENFRDLEYQESLIRLKDILQSIKTFVYEATHLSRAAKFLSDRKNTEEKFKTLANEYDNCMQTLNFKMFIGFEEQRKIDNESLTGSITQTNKVYYIWVI
;
A
#
# COMPACT_ATOMS: atom_id res chain seq x y z
N MET A 1 -1.89 -52.89 -43.83
CA MET A 1 -2.85 -51.96 -43.22
C MET A 1 -2.15 -51.33 -42.03
N ASN A 2 -1.52 -50.18 -42.23
CA ASN A 2 -0.89 -49.42 -41.15
C ASN A 2 -1.91 -48.41 -40.63
N HIS A 3 -2.35 -48.59 -39.38
CA HIS A 3 -3.13 -47.60 -38.66
C HIS A 3 -2.17 -46.63 -38.00
N THR A 4 -1.93 -45.48 -38.63
CA THR A 4 -1.31 -44.32 -37.97
C THR A 4 -2.34 -43.73 -37.00
N ASN A 5 -2.02 -43.79 -35.71
CA ASN A 5 -2.70 -43.00 -34.69
C ASN A 5 -2.42 -41.52 -35.00
N PRO A 6 -3.41 -40.61 -34.97
CA PRO A 6 -3.12 -39.19 -35.14
C PRO A 6 -2.32 -38.70 -33.93
N ASP A 7 -1.32 -37.86 -34.20
CA ASP A 7 -0.59 -37.11 -33.17
C ASP A 7 -1.60 -36.33 -32.30
N PRO A 8 -1.39 -36.24 -30.98
CA PRO A 8 -2.22 -35.39 -30.13
C PRO A 8 -2.08 -33.92 -30.55
N ASP A 9 -3.21 -33.23 -30.66
CA ASP A 9 -3.31 -31.81 -31.01
C ASP A 9 -2.40 -30.95 -30.09
N PRO A 10 -1.49 -30.11 -30.64
CA PRO A 10 -0.56 -29.31 -29.84
C PRO A 10 -1.16 -28.18 -28.99
N LEU A 11 -2.49 -28.05 -28.84
CA LEU A 11 -3.10 -26.88 -28.19
C LEU A 11 -4.18 -27.17 -27.14
N GLU A 12 -4.22 -28.34 -26.50
CA GLU A 12 -4.85 -28.43 -25.17
C GLU A 12 -3.89 -27.88 -24.09
N LEU A 13 -3.58 -26.59 -24.19
CA LEU A 13 -3.15 -25.79 -23.05
C LEU A 13 -4.32 -25.75 -22.07
N ASN A 14 -4.27 -26.66 -21.09
CA ASN A 14 -5.04 -26.52 -19.87
C ASN A 14 -4.75 -25.11 -19.33
N PRO A 15 -5.75 -24.19 -19.26
CA PRO A 15 -5.48 -22.88 -18.72
C PRO A 15 -5.10 -23.11 -17.28
N ILE A 16 -3.82 -22.89 -16.96
CA ILE A 16 -3.38 -22.70 -15.59
C ILE A 16 -4.37 -21.69 -15.04
N LYS A 17 -5.31 -22.15 -14.19
CA LYS A 17 -6.12 -21.26 -13.39
C LYS A 17 -5.08 -20.37 -12.74
N GLN A 18 -5.04 -19.10 -13.13
CA GLN A 18 -4.18 -18.13 -12.50
C GLN A 18 -4.63 -18.12 -11.04
N ILE A 19 -3.96 -18.91 -10.21
CA ILE A 19 -4.11 -18.86 -8.77
C ILE A 19 -3.55 -17.50 -8.46
N LYS A 20 -4.43 -16.51 -8.28
CA LYS A 20 -4.03 -15.20 -7.79
C LYS A 20 -3.38 -15.47 -6.44
N PRO A 21 -2.05 -15.34 -6.32
CA PRO A 21 -1.36 -15.71 -5.10
C PRO A 21 -1.94 -14.89 -3.95
N ASP A 22 -2.12 -15.54 -2.79
CA ASP A 22 -2.60 -14.86 -1.60
C ASP A 22 -1.66 -13.68 -1.31
N PRO A 23 -2.19 -12.44 -1.17
CA PRO A 23 -1.40 -11.27 -0.79
C PRO A 23 -0.52 -11.46 0.45
N ILE A 24 -0.85 -12.41 1.34
CA ILE A 24 -0.05 -12.77 2.52
C ILE A 24 1.24 -13.49 2.13
N TYR A 25 1.15 -14.50 1.26
CA TYR A 25 2.30 -15.30 0.81
C TYR A 25 3.31 -14.45 0.04
N ILE A 26 2.80 -13.47 -0.72
CA ILE A 26 3.60 -12.41 -1.33
C ILE A 26 4.37 -11.68 -0.23
N ALA A 27 3.67 -11.05 0.74
CA ALA A 27 4.30 -10.20 1.76
C ALA A 27 5.39 -10.90 2.59
N GLU A 28 5.17 -12.16 3.02
CA GLU A 28 6.11 -12.88 3.91
C GLU A 28 7.45 -13.21 3.24
N ASN A 29 7.42 -13.68 1.98
CA ASN A 29 8.63 -13.99 1.23
C ASN A 29 9.46 -12.73 0.94
N PHE A 30 8.81 -11.56 0.81
CA PHE A 30 9.50 -10.30 0.58
C PHE A 30 10.20 -9.74 1.82
N ILE A 31 9.64 -9.93 3.03
CA ILE A 31 10.30 -9.51 4.29
C ILE A 31 11.67 -10.18 4.43
N THR A 32 11.74 -11.47 4.10
CA THR A 32 12.98 -12.25 4.17
C THR A 32 14.02 -11.73 3.17
N ALA A 33 13.61 -11.37 1.96
CA ALA A 33 14.47 -10.77 0.95
C ALA A 33 14.95 -9.37 1.36
N ALA A 34 14.05 -8.49 1.83
CA ALA A 34 14.38 -7.12 2.24
C ALA A 34 15.37 -7.09 3.42
N LYS A 35 15.18 -7.97 4.43
CA LYS A 35 16.11 -8.09 5.56
C LYS A 35 17.53 -8.48 5.10
N SER A 36 17.64 -9.42 4.19
CA SER A 36 18.92 -9.90 3.66
C SER A 36 19.67 -8.82 2.86
N ILE A 37 18.94 -7.95 2.17
CA ILE A 37 19.53 -6.85 1.38
C ILE A 37 19.99 -5.70 2.31
N SER A 38 19.21 -5.39 3.37
CA SER A 38 19.55 -4.33 4.33
C SER A 38 20.86 -4.59 5.09
N SER A 39 21.20 -5.86 5.35
CA SER A 39 22.45 -6.22 6.02
C SER A 39 23.71 -6.03 5.17
N LEU A 40 23.57 -5.93 3.84
CA LEU A 40 24.70 -5.81 2.92
C LEU A 40 25.07 -4.36 2.60
N PHE A 41 24.17 -3.40 2.86
CA PHE A 41 24.35 -2.00 2.49
C PHE A 41 23.69 -1.08 3.54
N PRO A 42 24.46 -0.33 4.36
CA PRO A 42 23.91 0.53 5.42
C PRO A 42 22.95 1.63 4.90
N VAL A 43 23.14 2.05 3.64
CA VAL A 43 22.28 3.03 2.94
C VAL A 43 20.90 2.45 2.56
N LEU A 44 20.72 1.12 2.61
CA LEU A 44 19.43 0.44 2.41
C LEU A 44 18.61 0.31 3.72
N ALA A 45 19.12 0.76 4.86
CA ALA A 45 18.38 0.76 6.12
C ALA A 45 17.05 1.54 6.06
N PRO A 46 16.95 2.72 5.41
CA PRO A 46 15.69 3.44 5.26
C PRO A 46 14.66 2.68 4.42
N VAL A 47 15.11 1.98 3.37
CA VAL A 47 14.25 1.18 2.48
C VAL A 47 13.61 0.01 3.22
N GLY A 48 14.39 -0.71 4.02
CA GLY A 48 13.87 -1.80 4.87
C GLY A 48 12.81 -1.32 5.86
N VAL A 49 13.05 -0.18 6.50
CA VAL A 49 12.09 0.44 7.44
C VAL A 49 10.81 0.88 6.74
N VAL A 50 10.90 1.47 5.54
CA VAL A 50 9.75 1.86 4.73
C VAL A 50 8.87 0.65 4.41
N LEU A 51 9.47 -0.46 3.95
CA LEU A 51 8.73 -1.70 3.66
C LEU A 51 8.09 -2.32 4.92
N GLU A 52 8.76 -2.25 6.07
CA GLU A 52 8.20 -2.71 7.34
C GLU A 52 6.94 -1.92 7.71
N ILE A 53 6.98 -0.59 7.59
CA ILE A 53 5.81 0.26 7.86
C ILE A 53 4.66 -0.06 6.90
N VAL A 54 4.93 -0.27 5.61
CA VAL A 54 3.90 -0.67 4.63
C VAL A 54 3.21 -1.97 5.09
N ASN A 55 3.99 -2.97 5.50
CA ASN A 55 3.43 -4.24 5.98
C ASN A 55 2.59 -4.06 7.25
N GLU A 56 3.02 -3.21 8.18
CA GLU A 56 2.23 -2.87 9.37
C GLU A 56 0.89 -2.22 9.00
N ILE A 57 0.87 -1.28 8.06
CA ILE A 57 -0.37 -0.64 7.57
C ILE A 57 -1.32 -1.69 6.99
N LEU A 58 -0.82 -2.58 6.13
CA LEU A 58 -1.63 -3.64 5.52
C LEU A 58 -2.17 -4.61 6.57
N LYS A 59 -1.38 -4.93 7.60
CA LYS A 59 -1.81 -5.77 8.72
C LYS A 59 -2.93 -5.12 9.52
N ILE A 60 -2.79 -3.84 9.88
CA ILE A 60 -3.85 -3.09 10.60
C ILE A 60 -5.13 -3.08 9.77
N TYR A 61 -5.03 -2.78 8.47
CA TYR A 61 -6.17 -2.81 7.56
C TYR A 61 -6.86 -4.19 7.52
N LYS A 62 -6.10 -5.28 7.36
CA LYS A 62 -6.68 -6.65 7.34
C LYS A 62 -7.41 -7.00 8.65
N GLN A 63 -6.93 -6.47 9.77
CA GLN A 63 -7.50 -6.69 11.11
C GLN A 63 -8.60 -5.70 11.48
N ALA A 64 -8.90 -4.72 10.62
CA ALA A 64 -9.89 -3.68 10.87
C ALA A 64 -11.28 -4.28 11.14
N GLN A 65 -11.94 -3.83 12.19
CA GLN A 65 -13.29 -4.28 12.55
C GLN A 65 -14.39 -3.32 12.07
N CYS A 66 -14.04 -2.04 11.90
CA CYS A 66 -14.92 -0.99 11.41
C CYS A 66 -14.22 -0.11 10.35
N ASN A 67 -15.02 0.66 9.60
CA ASN A 67 -14.56 1.68 8.65
C ASN A 67 -13.47 1.21 7.69
N LYS A 68 -13.67 0.00 7.15
CA LYS A 68 -12.71 -0.64 6.26
C LYS A 68 -12.44 0.16 5.00
N GLU A 69 -13.41 0.91 4.49
CA GLU A 69 -13.25 1.62 3.22
C GLU A 69 -12.22 2.74 3.29
N ILE A 70 -12.27 3.63 4.29
CA ILE A 70 -11.27 4.72 4.41
C ILE A 70 -9.85 4.17 4.68
N ALA A 71 -9.76 3.07 5.44
CA ALA A 71 -8.50 2.37 5.66
C ALA A 71 -7.99 1.65 4.41
N LYS A 72 -8.91 1.06 3.62
CA LYS A 72 -8.61 0.41 2.34
C LYS A 72 -8.08 1.40 1.34
N ALA A 73 -8.65 2.61 1.24
CA ALA A 73 -8.16 3.66 0.36
C ALA A 73 -6.67 3.98 0.64
N MET A 74 -6.31 4.18 1.91
CA MET A 74 -4.92 4.36 2.32
C MET A 74 -4.04 3.11 2.09
N ALA A 75 -4.57 1.93 2.40
CA ALA A 75 -3.85 0.67 2.20
C ALA A 75 -3.53 0.41 0.72
N ILE A 76 -4.46 0.73 -0.20
CA ILE A 76 -4.24 0.60 -1.64
C ILE A 76 -3.11 1.53 -2.10
N ARG A 77 -3.10 2.78 -1.61
CA ARG A 77 -2.04 3.75 -1.96
C ARG A 77 -0.66 3.20 -1.60
N VAL A 78 -0.47 2.72 -0.38
CA VAL A 78 0.84 2.24 0.08
C VAL A 78 1.31 0.95 -0.60
N LEU A 79 0.43 0.19 -1.29
CA LEU A 79 0.84 -0.97 -2.10
C LEU A 79 1.75 -0.57 -3.27
N SER A 80 1.69 0.68 -3.73
CA SER A 80 2.54 1.15 -4.82
C SER A 80 3.99 1.37 -4.40
N VAL A 81 4.29 1.45 -3.10
CA VAL A 81 5.66 1.67 -2.57
C VAL A 81 6.59 0.50 -2.87
N GLU A 82 6.12 -0.74 -2.66
CA GLU A 82 6.99 -1.91 -2.75
C GLU A 82 7.49 -2.19 -4.18
N PRO A 83 6.63 -2.20 -5.23
CA PRO A 83 7.10 -2.34 -6.60
C PRO A 83 8.02 -1.20 -7.04
N ALA A 84 7.75 0.01 -6.54
CA ALA A 84 8.59 1.20 -6.73
C ALA A 84 10.01 0.95 -6.21
N ILE A 85 10.13 0.53 -4.94
CA ILE A 85 11.42 0.19 -4.33
C ILE A 85 12.16 -0.89 -5.12
N LYS A 86 11.47 -1.96 -5.52
CA LYS A 86 12.08 -3.04 -6.33
C LYS A 86 12.61 -2.53 -7.66
N PHE A 87 11.87 -1.63 -8.32
CA PHE A 87 12.31 -1.02 -9.56
C PHE A 87 13.63 -0.25 -9.36
N LEU A 88 13.76 0.52 -8.27
CA LEU A 88 15.01 1.22 -7.96
C LEU A 88 16.17 0.28 -7.67
N GLU A 89 15.93 -0.79 -6.91
CA GLU A 89 16.96 -1.78 -6.59
C GLU A 89 17.53 -2.44 -7.84
N LEU A 90 16.70 -2.64 -8.87
CA LEU A 90 17.09 -3.24 -10.15
C LEU A 90 17.88 -2.27 -11.05
N GLN A 91 17.68 -0.95 -10.93
CA GLN A 91 18.44 0.07 -11.70
C GLN A 91 19.80 0.43 -11.05
N ARG A 92 20.31 -0.44 -10.17
CA ARG A 92 21.47 -0.24 -9.28
C ARG A 92 22.74 0.39 -9.89
N PRO A 93 23.20 0.04 -11.11
CA PRO A 93 24.44 0.59 -11.65
C PRO A 93 24.36 2.10 -11.94
N GLU A 94 23.17 2.59 -12.31
CA GLU A 94 22.89 4.01 -12.61
C GLU A 94 22.43 4.77 -11.35
N TYR A 95 21.95 4.05 -10.32
CA TYR A 95 21.37 4.60 -9.09
C TYR A 95 22.32 4.67 -7.87
N GLN A 96 23.51 4.05 -7.92
CA GLN A 96 24.49 4.15 -6.83
C GLN A 96 25.04 5.58 -6.64
N GLU A 97 25.04 6.42 -7.68
CA GLU A 97 25.35 7.85 -7.58
C GLU A 97 24.21 8.62 -6.87
N ASN A 98 22.96 8.32 -7.19
CA ASN A 98 21.78 8.99 -6.61
C ASN A 98 21.55 8.66 -5.12
N PHE A 99 22.01 7.52 -4.62
CA PHE A 99 21.96 7.24 -3.18
C PHE A 99 22.96 8.06 -2.35
N ARG A 100 23.91 8.75 -3.01
CA ARG A 100 24.74 9.79 -2.39
C ARG A 100 24.11 11.17 -2.50
N ASP A 101 23.04 11.31 -3.27
CA ASP A 101 22.26 12.53 -3.37
C ASP A 101 21.44 12.74 -2.08
N LEU A 102 21.73 13.85 -1.40
CA LEU A 102 21.05 14.23 -0.17
C LEU A 102 19.56 14.44 -0.39
N GLU A 103 19.15 15.02 -1.52
CA GLU A 103 17.73 15.29 -1.83
C GLU A 103 16.94 13.97 -1.96
N TYR A 104 17.60 12.94 -2.48
CA TYR A 104 17.02 11.61 -2.60
C TYR A 104 16.85 10.94 -1.23
N GLN A 105 17.88 11.03 -0.36
CA GLN A 105 17.80 10.49 1.00
C GLN A 105 16.73 11.22 1.84
N GLU A 106 16.63 12.54 1.72
CA GLU A 106 15.59 13.34 2.36
C GLU A 106 14.19 12.92 1.89
N SER A 107 14.03 12.62 0.60
CA SER A 107 12.77 12.15 0.05
C SER A 107 12.36 10.77 0.60
N LEU A 108 13.31 9.86 0.83
CA LEU A 108 13.04 8.56 1.47
C LEU A 108 12.68 8.72 2.96
N ILE A 109 13.33 9.63 3.68
CA ILE A 109 12.99 9.97 5.07
C ILE A 109 11.57 10.55 5.13
N ARG A 110 11.24 11.47 4.21
CA ARG A 110 9.89 12.04 4.10
C ARG A 110 8.84 10.96 3.81
N LEU A 111 9.13 10.02 2.90
CA LEU A 111 8.24 8.90 2.61
C LEU A 111 7.97 8.06 3.87
N LYS A 112 9.01 7.74 4.63
CA LYS A 112 8.89 7.02 5.90
C LYS A 112 7.96 7.76 6.87
N ASP A 113 8.13 9.06 7.06
CA ASP A 113 7.33 9.85 8.01
C ASP A 113 5.86 9.96 7.57
N ILE A 114 5.61 10.09 6.27
CA ILE A 114 4.25 10.05 5.69
C ILE A 114 3.61 8.68 5.96
N LEU A 115 4.34 7.58 5.73
CA LEU A 115 3.84 6.23 5.98
C LEU A 115 3.53 6.00 7.46
N GLN A 116 4.34 6.53 8.38
CA GLN A 116 4.03 6.47 9.82
C GLN A 116 2.75 7.22 10.17
N SER A 117 2.51 8.36 9.53
CA SER A 117 1.29 9.14 9.70
C SER A 117 0.07 8.41 9.11
N ILE A 118 0.21 7.79 7.94
CA ILE A 118 -0.80 6.91 7.34
C ILE A 118 -1.11 5.72 8.27
N LYS A 119 -0.08 5.08 8.86
CA LYS A 119 -0.27 3.98 9.81
C LYS A 119 -1.12 4.41 11.00
N THR A 120 -0.80 5.57 11.57
CA THR A 120 -1.54 6.13 12.70
C THR A 120 -2.99 6.41 12.32
N PHE A 121 -3.21 7.03 11.15
CA PHE A 121 -4.54 7.28 10.62
C PHE A 121 -5.35 6.00 10.43
N VAL A 122 -4.77 4.98 9.78
CA VAL A 122 -5.43 3.68 9.53
C VAL A 122 -5.77 3.01 10.86
N TYR A 123 -4.89 3.08 11.86
CA TYR A 123 -5.16 2.57 13.20
C TYR A 123 -6.32 3.31 13.89
N GLU A 124 -6.31 4.64 13.89
CA GLU A 124 -7.38 5.45 14.52
C GLU A 124 -8.74 5.25 13.84
N ALA A 125 -8.78 5.12 12.51
CA ALA A 125 -10.01 4.91 11.76
C ALA A 125 -10.63 3.53 11.98
N THR A 126 -9.81 2.50 12.23
CA THR A 126 -10.24 1.09 12.26
C THR A 126 -10.37 0.50 13.65
N HIS A 127 -9.84 1.16 14.68
CA HIS A 127 -9.88 0.68 16.05
C HIS A 127 -11.15 1.17 16.75
N LEU A 128 -12.05 0.24 17.11
CA LEU A 128 -13.42 0.50 17.55
C LEU A 128 -13.54 1.53 18.69
N SER A 129 -12.62 1.48 19.67
CA SER A 129 -12.59 2.42 20.81
C SER A 129 -12.19 3.85 20.44
N ARG A 130 -11.56 4.05 19.27
CA ARG A 130 -11.07 5.35 18.78
C ARG A 130 -11.86 5.86 17.59
N ALA A 131 -12.38 4.95 16.76
CA ALA A 131 -13.03 5.26 15.49
C ALA A 131 -14.25 6.18 15.65
N ALA A 132 -15.08 5.98 16.67
CA ALA A 132 -16.25 6.83 16.92
C ALA A 132 -15.83 8.29 17.17
N LYS A 133 -14.85 8.51 18.06
CA LYS A 133 -14.33 9.86 18.36
C LYS A 133 -13.60 10.45 17.16
N PHE A 134 -12.75 9.65 16.52
CA PHE A 134 -11.96 10.06 15.37
C PHE A 134 -12.86 10.57 14.23
N LEU A 135 -13.87 9.79 13.85
CA LEU A 135 -14.76 10.11 12.73
C LEU A 135 -15.91 11.07 13.07
N SER A 136 -16.19 11.28 14.37
CA SER A 136 -17.18 12.29 14.80
C SER A 136 -16.75 13.72 14.43
N ASP A 137 -15.44 13.98 14.37
CA ASP A 137 -14.88 15.21 13.82
C ASP A 137 -14.64 15.04 12.31
N ARG A 138 -15.75 15.08 11.56
CA ARG A 138 -15.79 14.80 10.11
C ARG A 138 -14.81 15.68 9.34
N LYS A 139 -14.84 16.99 9.59
CA LYS A 139 -14.05 17.96 8.83
C LYS A 139 -12.55 17.70 9.01
N ASN A 140 -12.13 17.46 10.25
CA ASN A 140 -10.74 17.16 10.59
C ASN A 140 -10.29 15.81 10.02
N THR A 141 -11.15 14.78 10.06
CA THR A 141 -10.85 13.48 9.43
C THR A 141 -10.65 13.61 7.92
N GLU A 142 -11.58 14.28 7.25
CA GLU A 142 -11.53 14.50 5.80
C GLU A 142 -10.30 15.31 5.39
N GLU A 143 -9.98 16.35 6.15
CA GLU A 143 -8.79 17.16 5.95
C GLU A 143 -7.51 16.34 6.15
N LYS A 144 -7.40 15.58 7.26
CA LYS A 144 -6.26 14.67 7.49
C LYS A 144 -6.09 13.65 6.37
N PHE A 145 -7.17 13.03 5.92
CA PHE A 145 -7.13 12.08 4.81
C PHE A 145 -6.57 12.74 3.54
N LYS A 146 -7.12 13.89 3.15
CA LYS A 146 -6.72 14.60 1.94
C LYS A 146 -5.27 15.08 2.01
N THR A 147 -4.85 15.60 3.16
CA THR A 147 -3.47 16.02 3.40
C THR A 147 -2.50 14.86 3.23
N LEU A 148 -2.75 13.73 3.91
CA LEU A 148 -1.89 12.56 3.81
C LEU A 148 -1.85 11.97 2.38
N ALA A 149 -2.99 11.94 1.67
CA ALA A 149 -3.05 11.48 0.29
C ALA A 149 -2.20 12.39 -0.63
N ASN A 150 -2.32 13.71 -0.49
CA ASN A 150 -1.53 14.66 -1.27
C ASN A 150 -0.04 14.59 -0.95
N GLU A 151 0.32 14.50 0.33
CA GLU A 151 1.73 14.39 0.76
C GLU A 151 2.37 13.12 0.19
N TYR A 152 1.64 11.99 0.26
CA TYR A 152 2.06 10.74 -0.35
C TYR A 152 2.26 10.87 -1.86
N ASP A 153 1.26 11.39 -2.58
CA ASP A 153 1.30 11.52 -4.04
C ASP A 153 2.46 12.42 -4.49
N ASN A 154 2.67 13.54 -3.80
CA ASN A 154 3.79 14.45 -4.07
C ASN A 154 5.14 13.76 -3.80
N CYS A 155 5.27 13.04 -2.69
CA CYS A 155 6.51 12.36 -2.34
C CYS A 155 6.86 11.24 -3.34
N MET A 156 5.87 10.46 -3.79
CA MET A 156 6.06 9.44 -4.80
C MET A 156 6.43 10.04 -6.17
N GLN A 157 5.88 11.21 -6.51
CA GLN A 157 6.28 11.95 -7.71
C GLN A 157 7.73 12.45 -7.62
N THR A 158 8.14 13.04 -6.49
CA THR A 158 9.52 13.53 -6.25
C THR A 158 10.55 12.40 -6.34
N LEU A 159 10.24 11.23 -5.78
CA LEU A 159 11.11 10.05 -5.88
C LEU A 159 11.17 9.46 -7.30
N ASN A 160 10.53 10.11 -8.29
CA ASN A 160 10.39 9.65 -9.67
C ASN A 160 9.86 8.22 -9.78
N PHE A 161 9.08 7.78 -8.78
CA PHE A 161 8.34 6.53 -8.83
C PHE A 161 7.15 6.66 -9.78
N LYS A 162 7.42 6.79 -11.07
CA LYS A 162 6.39 6.67 -12.11
C LYS A 162 6.03 5.19 -12.28
N MET A 163 5.42 4.61 -11.25
CA MET A 163 4.63 3.41 -11.44
C MET A 163 3.25 3.83 -11.92
N PHE A 164 3.04 3.63 -13.21
CA PHE A 164 1.82 3.87 -13.94
C PHE A 164 0.69 2.99 -13.37
N ILE A 165 -0.37 3.61 -12.82
CA ILE A 165 -1.80 3.37 -13.07
C ILE A 165 -2.61 4.22 -12.04
N GLY A 166 -3.31 5.24 -12.53
CA GLY A 166 -4.60 5.63 -11.96
C GLY A 166 -4.65 6.62 -10.79
N PHE A 167 -3.84 7.68 -10.72
CA PHE A 167 -4.03 8.75 -9.70
C PHE A 167 -5.47 9.31 -9.68
N GLU A 168 -6.10 9.45 -10.86
CA GLU A 168 -7.48 9.96 -10.95
C GLU A 168 -8.52 8.93 -10.50
N GLU A 169 -8.31 7.65 -10.80
CA GLU A 169 -9.18 6.56 -10.36
C GLU A 169 -9.03 6.30 -8.87
N GLN A 170 -7.81 6.37 -8.34
CA GLN A 170 -7.52 6.32 -6.91
C GLN A 170 -8.18 7.48 -6.17
N ARG A 171 -8.16 8.70 -6.71
CA ARG A 171 -8.89 9.85 -6.15
C ARG A 171 -10.40 9.61 -6.06
N LYS A 172 -11.00 8.91 -7.03
CA LYS A 172 -12.44 8.57 -6.98
C LYS A 172 -12.71 7.54 -5.88
N ILE A 173 -11.91 6.46 -5.84
CA ILE A 173 -11.99 5.42 -4.81
C ILE A 173 -11.86 6.02 -3.41
N ASP A 174 -10.93 6.96 -3.23
CA ASP A 174 -10.72 7.67 -1.98
C ASP A 174 -11.96 8.46 -1.53
N ASN A 175 -12.55 9.23 -2.44
CA ASN A 175 -13.70 10.07 -2.14
C ASN A 175 -14.94 9.23 -1.78
N GLU A 176 -15.15 8.14 -2.51
CA GLU A 176 -16.22 7.18 -2.23
C GLU A 176 -16.00 6.49 -0.86
N SER A 177 -14.77 6.06 -0.59
CA SER A 177 -14.38 5.37 0.65
C SER A 177 -14.54 6.26 1.89
N LEU A 178 -14.15 7.53 1.77
CA LEU A 178 -14.31 8.54 2.81
C LEU A 178 -15.79 8.79 3.13
N THR A 179 -16.60 9.03 2.10
CA THR A 179 -18.03 9.34 2.26
C THR A 179 -18.82 8.16 2.83
N GLY A 180 -18.52 6.94 2.39
CA GLY A 180 -19.13 5.72 2.91
C GLY A 180 -18.85 5.51 4.39
N SER A 181 -17.60 5.67 4.83
CA SER A 181 -17.17 5.45 6.22
C SER A 181 -17.82 6.43 7.21
N ILE A 182 -17.93 7.70 6.83
CA ILE A 182 -18.60 8.74 7.63
C ILE A 182 -20.07 8.39 7.84
N THR A 183 -20.75 7.98 6.76
CA THR A 183 -22.19 7.68 6.79
C THR A 183 -22.49 6.47 7.68
N GLN A 184 -21.64 5.44 7.64
CA GLN A 184 -21.83 4.23 8.43
C GLN A 184 -21.57 4.45 9.92
N THR A 185 -20.55 5.24 10.28
CA THR A 185 -20.26 5.53 11.70
C THR A 185 -21.41 6.29 12.37
N ASN A 186 -22.06 7.21 11.67
CA ASN A 186 -23.23 7.92 12.20
C ASN A 186 -24.39 6.98 12.51
N LYS A 187 -24.68 6.01 11.63
CA LYS A 187 -25.77 5.03 11.87
C LYS A 187 -25.52 4.21 13.14
N VAL A 188 -24.29 3.79 13.39
CA VAL A 188 -23.93 3.03 14.59
C VAL A 188 -24.05 3.90 15.84
N TYR A 189 -23.62 5.17 15.79
CA TYR A 189 -23.73 6.09 16.92
C TYR A 189 -25.19 6.30 17.36
N TYR A 190 -26.12 6.48 16.41
CA TYR A 190 -27.55 6.63 16.75
C TYR A 190 -28.20 5.37 17.35
N ILE A 191 -27.68 4.18 17.05
CA ILE A 191 -28.20 2.93 17.63
C ILE A 191 -27.75 2.75 19.10
N TRP A 192 -26.65 3.37 19.50
CA TRP A 192 -26.11 3.26 20.87
C TRP A 192 -26.58 4.39 21.82
N VAL A 193 -27.29 5.40 21.31
CA VAL A 193 -27.72 6.59 22.07
C VAL A 193 -29.25 6.65 22.25
N ILE A 194 -29.98 5.61 21.82
CA ILE A 194 -31.43 5.42 22.04
C ILE A 194 -31.61 4.12 22.84
#